data_AF-A0A804RI28-F1
#
_entry.id   AF-A0A804RI28-F1
#
_cell.length_a   1.000
_cell.length_b   1.000
_cell.length_c   1.000
_cell.angle_alpha   90.00
_cell.angle_beta   90.00
_cell.angle_gamma   90.00
#
_symmetry.space_group_name_H-M   'P 1'
#
loop_
_entity.id
_entity.type
_entity.pdbx_description
1 polymer ?
#
loop_
_entity_poly.entity_id
_entity_poly.type
_entity_poly.pdbx_seq_one_letter_code
_entity_poly.pdbx_strand_id
1 'polypeptide(L)'
;MMLMAYLSYMLAELLDLSGILTVFFCGVVMSHYTWHNVTESSRVTTKHAFATLSFISETFLFLYVGMDALDIEKWKIVGQTYSPVKSIALSSTILALVLVSRAAFVFPLSFLSNLTKKTPNGKISFRQQVIVWWAGLMRGVVSIALAYNKVNLVFGLYGLSFG
;
A
#
# COMPACT_ATOMS: atom_id res chain seq x y z
N MET A 1 -1.16 20.24 12.99
CA MET A 1 -0.63 19.27 12.00
C MET A 1 -1.74 18.38 11.45
N MET A 2 -2.42 17.56 12.28
CA MET A 2 -3.50 16.66 11.81
C MET A 2 -4.62 17.36 11.03
N LEU A 3 -5.13 18.50 11.52
CA LEU A 3 -6.19 19.25 10.84
C LEU A 3 -5.78 19.70 9.43
N MET A 4 -4.52 20.07 9.23
CA MET A 4 -4.02 20.51 7.92
C MET A 4 -3.99 19.35 6.92
N ALA A 5 -3.59 18.15 7.38
CA ALA A 5 -3.65 16.95 6.56
C ALA A 5 -5.11 16.60 6.19
N TYR A 6 -6.03 16.69 7.15
CA TYR A 6 -7.46 16.46 6.88
C TYR A 6 -8.06 17.50 5.92
N LEU A 7 -7.71 18.78 6.07
CA LEU A 7 -8.14 19.83 5.16
C LEU A 7 -7.61 19.59 3.73
N SER A 8 -6.36 19.12 3.59
CA SER A 8 -5.80 18.75 2.28
C SER A 8 -6.54 17.57 1.64
N TYR A 9 -7.02 16.61 2.44
CA TYR A 9 -7.85 15.51 1.98
C TYR A 9 -9.20 16.01 1.46
N MET A 10 -9.91 16.82 2.26
CA MET A 10 -11.23 17.35 1.90
C MET A 10 -11.19 18.23 0.65
N LEU A 11 -10.14 19.06 0.50
CA LEU A 11 -9.95 19.87 -0.70
C LEU A 11 -9.67 19.00 -1.94
N ALA A 12 -8.95 17.90 -1.79
CA ALA A 12 -8.70 16.98 -2.90
C ALA A 12 -9.98 16.25 -3.34
N GLU A 13 -10.80 15.79 -2.39
CA GLU A 13 -12.10 15.19 -2.68
C GLU A 13 -13.06 16.19 -3.35
N LEU A 14 -13.04 17.46 -2.96
CA LEU A 14 -13.87 18.50 -3.60
C LEU A 14 -13.46 18.79 -5.07
N LEU A 15 -12.21 18.51 -5.42
CA LEU A 15 -11.66 18.72 -6.76
C LEU A 15 -11.62 17.42 -7.60
N ASP A 16 -12.25 16.35 -7.12
CA ASP A 16 -12.21 15.00 -7.73
C ASP A 16 -10.78 14.46 -7.96
N LEU A 17 -9.84 14.86 -7.09
CA LEU A 17 -8.44 14.41 -7.11
C LEU A 17 -8.20 13.29 -6.09
N SER A 18 -7.08 12.56 -6.23
CA SER A 18 -6.74 11.49 -5.28
C SER A 18 -6.40 12.03 -3.89
N GLY A 19 -7.36 11.93 -2.95
CA GLY A 19 -7.18 12.39 -1.57
C GLY A 19 -6.01 11.73 -0.84
N ILE A 20 -5.79 10.43 -1.04
CA ILE A 20 -4.69 9.67 -0.40
C ILE A 20 -3.32 10.20 -0.84
N LEU A 21 -3.14 10.48 -2.13
CA LEU A 21 -1.89 11.04 -2.64
C LEU A 21 -1.65 12.46 -2.14
N THR A 22 -2.69 13.29 -2.08
CA THR A 22 -2.59 14.66 -1.56
C THR A 22 -2.15 14.67 -0.09
N VAL A 23 -2.75 13.82 0.74
CA VAL A 23 -2.37 13.68 2.16
C VAL A 23 -0.93 13.18 2.29
N PHE A 24 -0.50 12.24 1.44
CA PHE A 24 0.87 11.74 1.43
C PHE A 24 1.88 12.86 1.15
N PHE A 25 1.68 13.64 0.07
CA PHE A 25 2.55 14.77 -0.25
C PHE A 25 2.48 15.86 0.82
N CYS A 26 1.29 16.16 1.36
CA CYS A 26 1.13 17.08 2.47
C CYS A 26 1.98 16.65 3.68
N GLY A 27 1.96 15.36 4.03
CA GLY A 27 2.76 14.79 5.12
C GLY A 27 4.26 14.92 4.88
N VAL A 28 4.75 14.65 3.66
CA VAL A 28 6.17 14.81 3.30
C VAL A 28 6.61 16.27 3.41
N VAL A 29 5.83 17.20 2.84
CA VAL A 29 6.10 18.65 2.92
C VAL A 29 6.07 19.11 4.38
N MET A 30 5.10 18.66 5.16
CA MET A 30 4.99 18.97 6.58
C MET A 30 6.22 18.47 7.35
N SER A 31 6.70 17.26 7.07
CA SER A 31 7.89 16.71 7.71
C SER A 31 9.15 17.56 7.47
N HIS A 32 9.24 18.28 6.34
CA HIS A 32 10.40 19.13 6.05
C HIS A 32 10.26 20.53 6.66
N TYR A 33 9.12 21.21 6.43
CA TYR A 33 8.96 22.62 6.79
C TYR A 33 8.49 22.82 8.23
N THR A 34 7.53 22.02 8.68
CA THR A 34 6.96 22.23 10.02
C THR A 34 7.84 21.68 11.13
N TRP A 35 8.83 20.85 10.80
CA TRP A 35 9.80 20.39 11.77
C TRP A 35 10.46 21.58 12.46
N HIS A 36 11.02 22.53 11.70
CA HIS A 36 11.77 23.64 12.27
C HIS A 36 10.92 24.60 13.13
N ASN A 37 9.64 24.79 12.81
CA ASN A 37 8.76 25.73 13.51
C ASN A 37 8.14 25.19 14.82
N VAL A 38 8.19 23.87 15.04
CA VAL A 38 7.55 23.22 16.19
C VAL A 38 8.53 23.01 17.34
N THR A 39 8.07 23.22 18.57
CA THR A 39 8.86 22.99 19.79
C THR A 39 9.29 21.52 19.91
N GLU A 40 10.45 21.27 20.53
CA GLU A 40 11.00 19.91 20.63
C GLU A 40 10.05 18.95 21.39
N SER A 41 9.41 19.44 22.45
CA SER A 41 8.39 18.68 23.18
C SER A 41 7.21 18.26 22.30
N SER A 42 6.74 19.16 21.43
CA SER A 42 5.64 18.89 20.50
C SER A 42 6.05 17.93 19.37
N ARG A 43 7.30 17.97 18.90
CA ARG A 43 7.81 17.05 17.87
C ARG A 43 7.80 15.61 18.35
N VAL A 44 8.33 15.38 19.56
CA VAL A 44 8.38 14.04 20.18
C VAL A 44 6.95 13.52 20.38
N THR A 45 6.08 14.34 20.96
CA THR A 45 4.67 13.97 21.21
C THR A 45 3.95 13.61 19.93
N THR A 46 4.10 14.43 18.88
CA THR A 46 3.45 14.20 17.58
C THR A 46 3.98 12.93 16.89
N LYS A 47 5.28 12.67 16.97
CA LYS A 47 5.90 11.45 16.42
C LYS A 47 5.34 10.20 17.10
N HIS A 48 5.24 10.21 18.43
CA HIS A 48 4.65 9.09 19.18
C HIS A 48 3.16 8.94 18.88
N ALA A 49 2.40 10.04 18.85
CA ALA A 49 0.97 10.02 18.53
C ALA A 49 0.71 9.41 17.13
N PHE A 50 1.42 9.85 16.09
CA PHE A 50 1.27 9.28 14.74
C PHE A 50 1.74 7.82 14.67
N ALA A 51 2.81 7.44 15.37
CA ALA A 51 3.23 6.05 15.45
C ALA A 51 2.16 5.16 16.10
N THR A 52 1.55 5.62 17.20
CA THR A 52 0.46 4.88 17.87
C THR A 52 -0.79 4.80 16.99
N LEU A 53 -1.18 5.87 16.30
CA LEU A 53 -2.33 5.89 15.40
C LEU A 53 -2.11 4.96 14.19
N SER A 54 -0.91 4.96 13.61
CA SER A 54 -0.54 4.04 12.53
C SER A 54 -0.63 2.59 13.00
N PHE A 55 -0.09 2.28 14.18
CA PHE A 55 -0.11 0.93 14.75
C PHE A 55 -1.53 0.44 15.07
N ILE A 56 -2.37 1.30 15.64
CA ILE A 56 -3.79 1.00 15.90
C ILE A 56 -4.53 0.76 14.57
N SER A 57 -4.34 1.61 13.57
CA SER A 57 -4.98 1.49 12.26
C SER A 57 -4.55 0.22 11.52
N GLU A 58 -3.27 -0.11 11.58
CA GLU A 58 -2.69 -1.35 11.07
C GLU A 58 -3.27 -2.58 11.77
N THR A 59 -3.43 -2.52 13.10
CA THR A 59 -4.08 -3.59 13.88
C THR A 59 -5.52 -3.81 13.44
N PHE A 60 -6.33 -2.75 13.27
CA PHE A 60 -7.70 -2.87 12.78
C PHE A 60 -7.77 -3.49 11.38
N LEU A 61 -6.86 -3.11 10.48
CA LEU A 61 -6.82 -3.67 9.13
C LEU A 61 -6.42 -5.15 9.13
N PHE A 62 -5.47 -5.56 9.98
CA PHE A 62 -5.15 -6.98 10.14
C PHE A 62 -6.27 -7.77 10.79
N LEU A 63 -6.97 -7.21 11.77
CA LEU A 63 -8.16 -7.84 12.36
C LEU A 63 -9.25 -8.04 11.31
N TYR A 64 -9.50 -7.03 10.46
CA TYR A 64 -10.50 -7.12 9.40
C TYR A 64 -10.18 -8.23 8.38
N VAL A 65 -8.92 -8.30 7.93
CA VAL A 65 -8.45 -9.39 7.05
C VAL A 65 -8.51 -10.75 7.74
N GLY A 66 -8.16 -10.80 9.03
CA GLY A 66 -8.24 -12.02 9.82
C GLY A 66 -9.68 -12.53 9.95
N MET A 67 -10.63 -11.64 10.19
CA MET A 67 -12.06 -11.97 10.20
C MET A 67 -12.56 -12.44 8.83
N ASP A 68 -12.14 -11.76 7.75
CA ASP A 68 -12.48 -12.15 6.37
C ASP A 68 -11.89 -13.53 6.01
N ALA A 69 -10.70 -13.86 6.52
CA ALA A 69 -10.06 -15.16 6.36
C ALA A 69 -10.76 -16.29 7.16
N LEU A 70 -11.44 -15.98 8.26
CA LEU A 70 -12.18 -16.95 9.08
C LEU A 70 -13.64 -17.15 8.65
N ASP A 71 -14.11 -16.39 7.67
CA ASP A 71 -15.47 -16.48 7.16
C ASP A 71 -15.67 -17.77 6.34
N ILE A 72 -16.14 -18.82 7.02
CA ILE A 72 -16.29 -20.19 6.47
C ILE A 72 -17.26 -20.20 5.29
N GLU A 73 -18.27 -19.32 5.27
CA GLU A 73 -19.25 -19.26 4.18
C GLU A 73 -18.58 -18.85 2.87
N LYS A 74 -17.66 -17.87 2.91
CA LYS A 74 -16.86 -17.47 1.75
C LYS A 74 -16.00 -18.62 1.23
N TRP A 75 -15.33 -19.35 2.12
CA TRP A 75 -14.52 -20.52 1.74
C TRP A 75 -15.35 -21.66 1.15
N LYS A 76 -16.57 -21.87 1.66
CA LYS A 76 -17.49 -22.89 1.15
C LYS A 76 -17.97 -22.58 -0.27
N ILE A 77 -18.31 -21.32 -0.55
CA ILE A 77 -18.70 -20.85 -1.89
C ILE A 77 -17.55 -21.06 -2.87
N VAL A 78 -16.33 -20.65 -2.50
CA VAL A 78 -15.13 -20.85 -3.34
C VAL A 78 -14.85 -22.33 -3.58
N GLY A 79 -14.98 -23.16 -2.54
CA GLY A 79 -14.75 -24.60 -2.64
C GLY A 79 -15.80 -25.34 -3.48
N GLN A 80 -17.03 -24.84 -3.56
CA GLN A 80 -18.09 -25.43 -4.40
C GLN A 80 -18.02 -24.96 -5.86
N THR A 81 -17.62 -23.72 -6.13
CA THR A 81 -17.55 -23.17 -7.50
C THR A 81 -16.24 -23.54 -8.21
N TYR A 82 -15.13 -23.69 -7.49
CA TYR A 82 -13.82 -23.97 -8.08
C TYR A 82 -13.24 -25.27 -7.55
N SER A 83 -12.97 -26.22 -8.45
CA SER A 83 -12.15 -27.40 -8.13
C SER A 83 -10.85 -26.93 -7.43
N PRO A 84 -10.41 -27.58 -6.33
CA PRO A 84 -9.29 -27.12 -5.51
C PRO A 84 -8.02 -26.85 -6.33
N VAL A 85 -7.83 -27.63 -7.40
CA VAL A 85 -6.72 -27.49 -8.34
C VAL A 85 -6.75 -26.14 -9.08
N LYS A 86 -7.92 -25.65 -9.49
CA LYS A 86 -8.04 -24.36 -10.19
C LYS A 86 -7.75 -23.17 -9.28
N SER A 87 -8.15 -23.23 -8.01
CA SER A 87 -7.87 -22.15 -7.03
C SER A 87 -6.37 -22.06 -6.73
N ILE A 88 -5.70 -23.21 -6.55
CA ILE A 88 -4.25 -23.27 -6.36
C ILE A 88 -3.52 -22.82 -7.62
N ALA A 89 -3.98 -23.25 -8.81
CA ALA A 89 -3.39 -22.82 -10.07
C ALA A 89 -3.54 -21.30 -10.28
N LEU A 90 -4.71 -20.73 -10.00
CA LEU A 90 -4.95 -19.30 -10.13
C LEU A 90 -4.10 -18.48 -9.16
N SER A 91 -4.06 -18.87 -7.88
CA SER A 91 -3.21 -18.20 -6.88
C SER A 91 -1.72 -18.30 -7.22
N SER A 92 -1.24 -19.46 -7.66
CA SER A 92 0.13 -19.64 -8.14
C SER A 92 0.42 -18.78 -9.37
N THR A 93 -0.52 -18.65 -10.30
CA THR A 93 -0.36 -17.84 -11.51
C THR A 93 -0.29 -16.35 -11.16
N ILE A 94 -1.16 -15.87 -10.26
CA ILE A 94 -1.15 -14.48 -9.78
C ILE A 94 0.15 -14.20 -9.03
N LEU A 95 0.61 -15.10 -8.16
CA LEU A 95 1.89 -14.96 -7.45
C LEU A 95 3.07 -14.89 -8.43
N ALA A 96 3.13 -15.80 -9.42
CA ALA A 96 4.17 -15.78 -10.44
C ALA A 96 4.14 -14.47 -11.25
N LEU A 97 2.95 -14.02 -11.69
CA LEU A 97 2.78 -12.78 -12.43
C LEU A 97 3.23 -11.55 -11.60
N VAL A 98 2.93 -11.52 -10.30
CA VAL A 98 3.38 -10.45 -9.38
C VAL A 98 4.91 -10.47 -9.22
N LEU A 99 5.53 -11.65 -9.09
CA LEU A 99 6.99 -11.75 -8.97
C LEU A 99 7.72 -11.32 -10.26
N VAL A 100 7.22 -11.78 -11.42
CA VAL A 100 7.78 -11.45 -12.73
C VAL A 100 7.60 -9.97 -13.05
N SER A 101 6.41 -9.40 -12.84
CA SER A 101 6.19 -7.97 -13.04
C SER A 101 7.12 -7.13 -12.16
N ARG A 102 7.33 -7.51 -10.89
CA ARG A 102 8.29 -6.83 -10.01
C ARG A 102 9.73 -6.95 -10.49
N ALA A 103 10.16 -8.14 -10.91
CA ALA A 103 11.49 -8.33 -11.49
C ALA A 103 11.67 -7.44 -12.75
N ALA A 104 10.67 -7.41 -13.62
CA ALA A 104 10.67 -6.61 -14.84
C ALA A 104 10.70 -5.10 -14.59
N PHE A 105 10.29 -4.60 -13.42
CA PHE A 105 10.49 -3.19 -13.06
C PHE A 105 11.82 -2.93 -12.35
N VAL A 106 12.21 -3.79 -11.40
CA VAL A 106 13.42 -3.60 -10.58
C VAL A 106 14.70 -3.71 -11.41
N PHE A 107 14.81 -4.69 -12.31
CA PHE A 107 16.01 -4.88 -13.12
C PHE A 107 16.27 -3.73 -14.09
N PRO A 108 15.29 -3.24 -14.88
CA PRO A 108 15.49 -2.06 -15.72
C PRO A 108 15.74 -0.79 -14.94
N LEU A 109 15.04 -0.56 -13.82
CA LEU A 109 15.31 0.60 -12.96
C LEU A 109 16.73 0.57 -12.40
N SER A 110 17.22 -0.60 -12.00
CA SER A 110 18.58 -0.77 -11.50
C SER A 110 19.62 -0.62 -12.60
N PHE A 111 19.32 -1.10 -13.81
CA PHE A 111 20.16 -0.91 -14.99
C PHE A 111 20.24 0.57 -15.38
N LEU A 112 19.10 1.26 -15.45
CA LEU A 112 19.02 2.70 -15.72
C LEU A 112 19.76 3.51 -14.66
N SER A 113 19.58 3.17 -13.38
CA SER A 113 20.31 3.81 -12.28
C SER A 113 21.83 3.58 -12.38
N ASN A 114 22.25 2.38 -12.79
CA ASN A 114 23.66 2.06 -13.00
C ASN A 114 24.27 2.77 -14.21
N LEU A 115 23.47 3.16 -15.21
CA LEU A 115 23.91 3.98 -16.35
C LEU A 115 24.07 5.46 -15.99
N THR A 116 23.18 6.01 -15.17
CA THR A 116 23.22 7.44 -14.81
C THR A 116 24.31 7.77 -13.77
N LYS A 117 24.79 6.77 -13.02
CA LYS A 117 25.85 6.97 -12.01
C LYS A 117 27.25 6.90 -12.64
N LYS A 118 27.88 8.07 -12.81
CA LYS A 118 29.28 8.21 -13.24
C LYS A 118 30.32 7.74 -12.21
N THR A 119 29.96 7.65 -10.94
CA THR A 119 30.88 7.27 -9.85
C THR A 119 30.86 5.76 -9.57
N PRO A 120 32.02 5.07 -9.56
CA PRO A 120 32.12 3.63 -9.39
C PRO A 120 31.63 3.14 -8.01
N ASN A 121 31.65 3.99 -6.98
CA ASN A 121 31.27 3.63 -5.61
C ASN A 121 29.76 3.62 -5.34
N GLY A 122 28.92 3.98 -6.32
CA GLY A 122 27.46 4.04 -6.17
C GLY A 122 26.69 2.97 -6.93
N LYS A 123 27.38 2.05 -7.63
CA LYS A 123 26.75 1.03 -8.47
C LYS A 123 26.01 0.02 -7.59
N ILE A 124 24.73 -0.19 -7.89
CA ILE A 124 23.89 -1.13 -7.17
C ILE A 124 24.29 -2.53 -7.63
N SER A 125 24.94 -3.29 -6.73
CA SER A 125 25.36 -4.66 -7.01
C SER A 125 24.15 -5.56 -7.25
N PHE A 126 24.29 -6.60 -8.07
CA PHE A 126 23.24 -7.60 -8.31
C PHE A 126 22.67 -8.16 -7.00
N ARG A 127 23.52 -8.36 -5.98
CA ARG A 127 23.08 -8.77 -4.63
C ARG A 127 22.11 -7.77 -3.99
N GLN A 128 22.38 -6.47 -4.11
CA GLN A 128 21.49 -5.42 -3.60
C GLN A 128 20.17 -5.37 -4.39
N GLN A 129 20.20 -5.61 -5.71
CA GLN A 129 18.97 -5.67 -6.52
C GLN A 129 18.09 -6.84 -6.10
N VAL A 130 18.68 -8.02 -5.85
CA VAL A 130 17.96 -9.19 -5.34
C VAL A 130 17.40 -8.94 -3.94
N ILE A 131 18.15 -8.27 -3.06
CA ILE A 131 17.65 -7.88 -1.73
C ILE A 131 16.46 -6.91 -1.86
N VAL A 132 16.52 -5.92 -2.75
CA VAL A 132 15.42 -4.97 -3.00
C VAL A 132 14.20 -5.69 -3.58
N TRP A 133 14.41 -6.62 -4.52
CA TRP A 133 13.35 -7.44 -5.08
C TRP A 133 12.67 -8.31 -4.00
N TRP A 134 13.47 -8.91 -3.11
CA TRP A 134 12.97 -9.70 -1.99
C TRP A 134 12.25 -8.86 -0.94
N ALA A 135 12.78 -7.68 -0.59
CA ALA A 135 12.18 -6.78 0.40
C ALA A 135 10.81 -6.26 -0.03
N GLY A 136 10.58 -6.07 -1.34
CA GLY A 136 9.30 -5.62 -1.88
C GLY A 136 8.18 -6.68 -1.89
N LEU A 137 8.47 -7.93 -1.51
CA LEU A 137 7.51 -9.04 -1.52
C LEU A 137 6.51 -8.93 -0.35
N MET A 138 6.90 -8.28 0.74
CA MET A 138 5.98 -7.97 1.85
C MET A 138 4.99 -6.89 1.43
N ARG A 139 3.85 -7.30 0.88
CA ARG A 139 2.73 -6.38 0.61
C ARG A 139 2.26 -5.78 1.93
N GLY A 140 2.38 -4.46 2.04
CA GLY A 140 1.84 -3.72 3.17
C GLY A 140 0.31 -3.60 3.14
N VAL A 141 -0.21 -3.15 4.28
CA VAL A 141 -1.63 -2.93 4.58
C VAL A 141 -2.35 -2.03 3.56
N VAL A 142 -1.62 -1.11 2.90
CA VAL A 142 -2.18 -0.25 1.85
C VAL A 142 -2.78 -1.05 0.69
N SER A 143 -2.17 -2.20 0.33
CA SER A 143 -2.69 -3.07 -0.74
C SER A 143 -4.05 -3.67 -0.39
N ILE A 144 -4.23 -3.98 0.90
CA ILE A 144 -5.46 -4.56 1.46
C ILE A 144 -6.57 -3.51 1.45
N ALA A 145 -6.27 -2.29 1.93
CA ALA A 145 -7.22 -1.19 1.93
C ALA A 145 -7.74 -0.86 0.50
N LEU A 146 -6.84 -0.86 -0.49
CA LEU A 146 -7.22 -0.64 -1.89
C LEU A 146 -8.06 -1.79 -2.45
N ALA A 147 -7.78 -3.04 -2.07
CA ALA A 147 -8.59 -4.19 -2.50
C ALA A 147 -10.03 -4.07 -2.00
N TYR A 148 -10.23 -3.74 -0.72
CA TYR A 148 -11.57 -3.56 -0.16
C TYR A 148 -12.31 -2.35 -0.76
N ASN A 149 -11.62 -1.24 -1.01
CA ASN A 149 -12.23 -0.08 -1.68
C ASN A 149 -12.75 -0.45 -3.08
N LYS A 150 -11.97 -1.20 -3.87
CA LYS A 150 -12.40 -1.66 -5.20
C LYS A 150 -13.57 -2.64 -5.13
N VAL A 151 -13.58 -3.56 -4.17
CA VAL A 151 -14.70 -4.49 -3.98
C VAL A 151 -15.98 -3.72 -3.68
N ASN A 152 -15.94 -2.74 -2.77
CA ASN A 152 -17.11 -1.91 -2.48
C ASN A 152 -17.58 -1.08 -3.68
N LEU A 153 -16.66 -0.55 -4.50
CA LEU A 153 -17.02 0.22 -5.69
C LEU A 153 -17.68 -0.67 -6.76
N VAL A 154 -17.20 -1.90 -6.93
CA VAL A 154 -17.81 -2.91 -7.82
C VAL A 154 -19.20 -3.28 -7.32
N PHE A 155 -19.35 -3.68 -6.06
CA PHE A 155 -20.66 -4.01 -5.51
C PHE A 155 -21.62 -2.81 -5.46
N GLY A 156 -21.13 -1.59 -5.26
CA GLY A 156 -21.95 -0.38 -5.30
C GLY A 156 -22.50 -0.08 -6.70
N LEU A 157 -21.69 -0.26 -7.75
CA LEU A 157 -22.11 -0.10 -9.15
C LEU A 157 -23.07 -1.20 -9.60
N TYR A 158 -22.83 -2.46 -9.22
CA TYR A 158 -23.72 -3.57 -9.55
C TYR A 158 -24.99 -3.58 -8.68
N GLY A 159 -24.92 -3.11 -7.43
CA GLY A 159 -26.07 -2.98 -6.53
C GLY A 159 -27.03 -1.85 -6.91
N LEU A 160 -26.54 -0.78 -7.56
CA LEU A 160 -27.39 0.26 -8.17
C LEU A 160 -28.02 -0.18 -9.50
N SER A 161 -27.60 -1.30 -10.08
CA SER A 161 -28.15 -1.84 -11.34
C SER A 161 -29.08 -3.05 -11.15
N PHE A 162 -29.27 -3.52 -9.90
CA PHE A 162 -30.16 -4.63 -9.55
C PHE A 162 -31.30 -4.22 -8.58
N GLY A 163 -31.54 -2.91 -8.44
CA GLY A 163 -32.73 -2.34 -7.79
C GLY A 163 -33.65 -1.65 -8.80
#